data_AF-A0A957C5A4-F1
#
_entry.id   AF-A0A957C5A4-F1
#
_cell.length_a   1.000
_cell.length_b   1.000
_cell.length_c   1.000
_cell.angle_alpha   90.00
_cell.angle_beta   90.00
_cell.angle_gamma   90.00
#
_symmetry.space_group_name_H-M   'P 1'
#
loop_
_entity.id
_entity.type
_entity.pdbx_description
1 polymer ?
#
loop_
_entity_poly.entity_id
_entity_poly.type
_entity_poly.pdbx_seq_one_letter_code
_entity_poly.pdbx_strand_id
1 'polypeptide(L)'
;IFYEALPIGWEATVINFIEAIIQLGLLIGYISLIARLEDVKRLFGYHGAEHKTINAYEAGDELIPEIVAQYPIEHPRCGTAFLLTVVFVSVLVFSLLGRPPFFWLIVSRIVLIPVIAGISYEYLRWSAKNLDNPIVAFIVKPNLMLQHLTTRQPTLDMIEVAITSFKHVLLSEGLIDAEEAAIPEPRPEAAYAPAGD
;
A
#
# COMPACT_ATOMS: atom_id res chain seq x y z
N ILE A 1 1.13 -36.31 13.66
CA ILE A 1 1.26 -35.88 12.24
C ILE A 1 1.59 -34.38 12.11
N PHE A 2 1.10 -33.47 12.97
CA PHE A 2 1.43 -32.03 12.92
C PHE A 2 2.30 -31.49 14.09
N TYR A 3 3.05 -32.35 14.79
CA TYR A 3 3.79 -31.96 16.02
C TYR A 3 5.32 -32.13 15.93
N GLU A 4 5.85 -32.76 14.89
CA GLU A 4 7.29 -32.90 14.74
C GLU A 4 7.88 -31.68 14.07
N ALA A 5 8.90 -31.10 14.72
CA ALA A 5 9.64 -30.00 14.16
C ALA A 5 10.36 -30.48 12.90
N LEU A 6 10.13 -29.82 11.77
CA LEU A 6 10.95 -30.06 10.58
C LEU A 6 12.25 -29.26 10.76
N PRO A 7 13.41 -29.93 10.87
CA PRO A 7 14.69 -29.24 10.91
C PRO A 7 14.88 -28.44 9.61
N ILE A 8 15.74 -27.42 9.67
CA ILE A 8 16.09 -26.63 8.49
C ILE A 8 16.70 -27.58 7.46
N GLY A 9 16.00 -27.76 6.34
CA GLY A 9 16.32 -28.73 5.31
C GLY A 9 15.58 -28.42 4.02
N TRP A 10 15.96 -29.12 2.94
CA TRP A 10 15.38 -28.89 1.61
C TRP A 10 13.86 -29.09 1.60
N GLU A 11 13.37 -30.14 2.25
CA GLU A 11 11.93 -30.42 2.36
C GLU A 11 11.16 -29.29 3.07
N ALA A 12 11.66 -28.84 4.23
CA ALA A 12 11.06 -27.75 4.98
C ALA A 12 11.03 -26.45 4.16
N THR A 13 12.12 -26.17 3.43
CA THR A 13 12.24 -24.97 2.59
C THR A 13 11.24 -25.00 1.44
N VAL A 14 11.13 -26.12 0.73
CA VAL A 14 10.17 -26.30 -0.38
C VAL A 14 8.72 -26.18 0.11
N ILE A 15 8.39 -26.80 1.24
CA ILE A 15 7.04 -26.72 1.84
C ILE A 15 6.70 -25.27 2.21
N ASN A 16 7.61 -24.58 2.90
CA ASN A 16 7.41 -23.19 3.31
C ASN A 16 7.27 -22.26 2.08
N PHE A 17 8.03 -22.53 1.02
CA PHE A 17 7.94 -21.77 -0.23
C PHE A 17 6.60 -21.97 -0.94
N ILE A 18 6.11 -23.22 -1.02
CA ILE A 18 4.78 -23.53 -1.58
C ILE A 18 3.68 -22.86 -0.75
N GLU A 19 3.77 -22.92 0.58
CA GLU A 19 2.83 -22.24 1.49
C GLU A 19 2.81 -20.73 1.23
N ALA A 20 3.98 -20.10 1.08
CA ALA A 20 4.10 -18.69 0.76
C ALA A 20 3.44 -18.32 -0.59
N ILE A 21 3.62 -19.15 -1.62
CA ILE A 21 2.98 -18.94 -2.93
C ILE A 21 1.46 -19.07 -2.81
N ILE A 22 0.97 -20.11 -2.13
CA ILE A 22 -0.47 -20.32 -1.93
C ILE A 22 -1.07 -19.12 -1.17
N GLN A 23 -0.42 -18.67 -0.10
CA GLN A 23 -0.89 -17.54 0.69
C GLN A 23 -0.92 -16.24 -0.12
N LEU A 24 0.13 -15.96 -0.89
CA LEU A 24 0.17 -14.80 -1.78
C LEU A 24 -0.93 -14.88 -2.86
N GLY A 25 -1.13 -16.06 -3.46
CA GLY A 25 -2.19 -16.30 -4.44
C GLY A 25 -3.59 -16.10 -3.86
N LEU A 26 -3.84 -16.58 -2.65
CA LEU A 26 -5.11 -16.37 -1.94
C LEU A 26 -5.33 -14.89 -1.62
N LEU A 27 -4.31 -14.17 -1.17
CA LEU A 27 -4.39 -12.74 -0.90
C LEU A 27 -4.73 -11.94 -2.16
N ILE A 28 -3.98 -12.16 -3.24
CA ILE A 28 -4.20 -11.49 -4.53
C ILE A 28 -5.59 -11.84 -5.08
N GLY A 29 -5.98 -13.12 -5.02
CA GLY A 29 -7.29 -13.59 -5.46
C GLY A 29 -8.43 -12.96 -4.67
N TYR A 30 -8.31 -12.89 -3.34
CA TYR A 30 -9.27 -12.23 -2.46
C TYR A 30 -9.42 -10.75 -2.79
N ILE A 31 -8.30 -9.99 -2.84
CA ILE A 31 -8.33 -8.55 -3.17
C ILE A 31 -8.97 -8.35 -4.54
N SER A 32 -8.59 -9.14 -5.54
CA SER A 32 -9.13 -9.06 -6.89
C SER A 32 -10.64 -9.35 -6.96
N LEU A 33 -11.16 -10.21 -6.07
CA LEU A 33 -12.58 -10.50 -6.00
C LEU A 33 -13.36 -9.34 -5.36
N ILE A 34 -12.92 -8.86 -4.19
CA ILE A 34 -13.60 -7.74 -3.51
C ILE A 34 -13.48 -6.44 -4.31
N ALA A 35 -12.41 -6.27 -5.09
CA ALA A 35 -12.23 -5.12 -5.99
C ALA A 35 -13.32 -4.99 -7.07
N ARG A 36 -14.18 -6.01 -7.23
CA ARG A 36 -15.34 -5.96 -8.13
C ARG A 36 -16.57 -5.34 -7.48
N LEU A 37 -16.64 -5.28 -6.15
CA LEU A 37 -17.71 -4.62 -5.40
C LEU A 37 -17.62 -3.10 -5.60
N GLU A 38 -18.76 -2.44 -5.77
CA GLU A 38 -18.80 -1.01 -6.14
C GLU A 38 -18.23 -0.11 -5.04
N ASP A 39 -18.59 -0.36 -3.79
CA ASP A 39 -18.03 0.35 -2.64
C ASP A 39 -16.50 0.23 -2.57
N VAL A 40 -15.97 -0.95 -2.89
CA VAL A 40 -14.52 -1.20 -2.88
C VAL A 40 -13.84 -0.52 -4.06
N LYS A 41 -14.47 -0.49 -5.25
CA LYS A 41 -13.96 0.29 -6.38
C LYS A 41 -13.89 1.77 -6.03
N ARG A 42 -14.93 2.30 -5.36
CA ARG A 42 -14.97 3.69 -4.88
C ARG A 42 -13.86 3.97 -3.87
N LEU A 43 -13.68 3.08 -2.89
CA LEU A 43 -12.57 3.16 -1.92
C LEU A 43 -11.20 3.19 -2.61
N PHE A 44 -10.99 2.33 -3.61
CA PHE A 44 -9.75 2.30 -4.38
C PHE A 44 -9.58 3.55 -5.26
N GLY A 45 -10.68 4.20 -5.66
CA GLY A 45 -10.67 5.53 -6.28
C GLY A 45 -10.10 6.59 -5.33
N TYR A 46 -10.61 6.69 -4.10
CA TYR A 46 -10.07 7.62 -3.09
C TYR A 46 -8.59 7.36 -2.77
N HIS A 47 -8.17 6.09 -2.73
CA HIS A 47 -6.76 5.75 -2.57
C HIS A 47 -5.91 6.23 -3.77
N GLY A 48 -6.43 6.09 -5.00
CA GLY A 48 -5.78 6.67 -6.18
C GLY A 48 -5.71 8.21 -6.14
N ALA A 49 -6.73 8.86 -5.58
CA ALA A 49 -6.76 10.31 -5.38
C ALA A 49 -5.69 10.79 -4.39
N GLU A 50 -5.49 10.07 -3.29
CA GLU A 50 -4.42 10.33 -2.32
C GLU A 50 -3.05 10.29 -3.02
N HIS A 51 -2.75 9.21 -3.75
CA HIS A 51 -1.47 9.06 -4.45
C HIS A 51 -1.19 10.19 -5.42
N LYS A 52 -2.18 10.55 -6.24
CA LYS A 52 -2.07 11.65 -7.20
C LYS A 52 -1.84 13.00 -6.48
N THR A 53 -2.56 13.24 -5.39
CA THR A 53 -2.43 14.48 -4.59
C THR A 53 -1.03 14.61 -4.00
N ILE A 54 -0.51 13.53 -3.42
CA ILE A 54 0.85 13.51 -2.86
C ILE A 54 1.90 13.68 -3.97
N ASN A 55 1.75 12.97 -5.09
CA ASN A 55 2.65 13.12 -6.25
C ASN A 55 2.70 14.58 -6.76
N ALA A 56 1.55 15.25 -6.85
CA ALA A 56 1.48 16.65 -7.26
C ALA A 56 2.14 17.59 -6.26
N TYR A 57 1.87 17.39 -4.97
CA TYR A 57 2.50 18.16 -3.89
C TYR A 57 4.03 18.02 -3.91
N GLU A 58 4.54 16.81 -4.07
CA GLU A 58 5.98 16.52 -4.08
C GLU A 58 6.70 17.07 -5.31
N ALA A 59 5.97 17.23 -6.42
CA ALA A 59 6.45 17.93 -7.61
C ALA A 59 6.42 19.46 -7.46
N GLY A 60 5.80 19.98 -6.40
CA GLY A 60 5.65 21.41 -6.15
C GLY A 60 4.57 22.09 -6.99
N ASP A 61 3.66 21.32 -7.56
CA ASP A 61 2.54 21.82 -8.36
C ASP A 61 1.37 22.30 -7.50
N GLU A 62 0.51 23.11 -8.10
CA GLU A 62 -0.71 23.60 -7.45
C GLU A 62 -1.72 22.46 -7.22
N LEU A 63 -2.24 22.38 -6.00
CA LEU A 63 -3.22 21.37 -5.60
C LEU A 63 -4.63 21.74 -6.06
N ILE A 64 -4.84 21.69 -7.38
CA ILE A 64 -6.17 21.79 -8.02
C ILE A 64 -6.52 20.47 -8.73
N PRO A 65 -7.82 20.06 -8.74
CA PRO A 65 -8.21 18.74 -9.22
C PRO A 65 -7.73 18.40 -10.63
N GLU A 66 -7.76 19.37 -11.54
CA GLU A 66 -7.42 19.21 -12.95
C GLU A 66 -5.93 18.92 -13.16
N ILE A 67 -5.05 19.54 -12.35
CA ILE A 67 -3.60 19.31 -12.36
C ILE A 67 -3.30 17.96 -11.69
N VAL A 68 -3.84 17.74 -10.49
CA VAL A 68 -3.64 16.49 -9.73
C VAL A 68 -4.09 15.27 -10.54
N ALA A 69 -5.14 15.38 -11.34
CA ALA A 69 -5.61 14.30 -12.22
C ALA A 69 -4.56 13.79 -13.22
N GLN A 70 -3.55 14.60 -13.59
CA GLN A 70 -2.50 14.23 -14.55
C GLN A 70 -1.36 13.40 -13.94
N TYR A 71 -1.23 13.38 -12.60
CA TYR A 71 -0.16 12.68 -11.91
C TYR A 71 -0.33 11.14 -11.95
N PRO A 72 0.75 10.35 -11.83
CA PRO A 72 0.64 8.89 -11.79
C PRO A 72 -0.18 8.42 -10.59
N ILE A 73 -0.84 7.26 -10.77
CA ILE A 73 -1.65 6.65 -9.71
C ILE A 73 -0.79 5.83 -8.75
N GLU A 74 0.39 5.39 -9.18
CA GLU A 74 1.38 4.74 -8.35
C GLU A 74 2.17 5.77 -7.51
N HIS A 75 2.44 5.41 -6.25
CA HIS A 75 3.30 6.20 -5.37
C HIS A 75 4.33 5.28 -4.69
N PRO A 76 5.63 5.59 -4.75
CA PRO A 76 6.67 4.69 -4.23
C PRO A 76 6.65 4.53 -2.70
N ARG A 77 5.97 5.43 -1.97
CA ARG A 77 5.87 5.40 -0.50
C ARG A 77 4.49 4.97 0.02
N CYS A 78 3.69 4.31 -0.80
CA CYS A 78 2.37 3.83 -0.38
C CYS A 78 2.44 2.79 0.75
N GLY A 79 1.51 2.84 1.71
CA GLY A 79 1.36 1.84 2.78
C GLY A 79 1.04 0.42 2.26
N THR A 80 0.42 0.28 1.08
CA THR A 80 0.24 -1.05 0.46
C THR A 80 1.56 -1.66 0.00
N ALA A 81 2.49 -0.83 -0.46
CA ALA A 81 3.84 -1.25 -0.78
C ALA A 81 4.61 -1.69 0.48
N PHE A 82 4.33 -1.06 1.63
CA PHE A 82 4.83 -1.51 2.93
C PHE A 82 4.29 -2.91 3.28
N LEU A 83 2.97 -3.13 3.22
CA LEU A 83 2.37 -4.42 3.58
C LEU A 83 2.88 -5.59 2.73
N LEU A 84 3.06 -5.39 1.43
CA LEU A 84 3.64 -6.39 0.54
C LEU A 84 5.09 -6.70 0.88
N THR A 85 5.85 -5.66 1.24
CA THR A 85 7.22 -5.82 1.74
C THR A 85 7.25 -6.61 3.05
N VAL A 86 6.31 -6.36 3.98
CA VAL A 86 6.17 -7.11 5.23
C VAL A 86 5.91 -8.59 4.94
N VAL A 87 4.99 -8.91 4.03
CA VAL A 87 4.70 -10.30 3.64
C VAL A 87 5.95 -10.96 3.04
N PHE A 88 6.62 -10.30 2.09
CA PHE A 88 7.83 -10.85 1.47
C PHE A 88 8.97 -11.07 2.48
N VAL A 89 9.25 -10.08 3.33
CA VAL A 89 10.27 -10.19 4.39
C VAL A 89 9.89 -11.28 5.39
N SER A 90 8.60 -11.43 5.71
CA SER A 90 8.13 -12.49 6.61
C SER A 90 8.43 -13.88 6.07
N VAL A 91 8.23 -14.11 4.76
CA VAL A 91 8.54 -15.39 4.10
C VAL A 91 10.04 -15.69 4.23
N LEU A 92 10.90 -14.70 3.95
CA LEU A 92 12.35 -14.87 4.08
C LEU A 92 12.75 -15.19 5.52
N VAL A 93 12.30 -14.38 6.50
CA VAL A 93 12.65 -14.56 7.92
C VAL A 93 12.16 -15.92 8.44
N PHE A 94 10.91 -16.29 8.18
CA PHE A 94 10.36 -17.54 8.67
C PHE A 94 10.90 -18.77 7.93
N SER A 95 11.33 -18.64 6.67
CA SER A 95 11.99 -19.75 5.95
C SER A 95 13.28 -20.20 6.63
N LEU A 96 14.01 -19.26 7.25
CA LEU A 96 15.27 -19.53 7.96
C LEU A 96 15.07 -20.12 9.37
N LEU A 97 13.85 -20.09 9.91
CA LEU A 97 13.52 -20.56 11.26
C LEU A 97 13.01 -22.02 11.30
N GLY A 98 12.91 -22.68 10.14
CA GLY A 98 12.35 -24.03 10.05
C GLY A 98 10.87 -24.07 10.46
N ARG A 99 10.39 -25.23 10.90
CA ARG A 99 9.01 -25.39 11.37
C ARG A 99 8.98 -25.87 12.82
N PRO A 100 8.98 -24.95 13.82
CA PRO A 100 8.92 -25.33 15.22
C PRO A 100 7.55 -25.92 15.59
N PRO A 101 7.41 -26.55 16.79
CA PRO A 101 6.11 -27.04 17.27
C PRO A 101 5.07 -25.93 17.33
N PHE A 102 3.78 -26.29 17.17
CA PHE A 102 2.67 -25.35 16.98
C PHE A 102 2.65 -24.15 17.94
N PHE A 103 2.90 -24.37 19.23
CA PHE A 103 2.94 -23.28 20.20
C PHE A 103 4.08 -22.28 19.89
N TRP A 104 5.30 -22.78 19.71
CA TRP A 104 6.46 -21.97 19.38
C TRP A 104 6.38 -21.32 18.00
N LEU A 105 5.66 -21.96 17.07
CA LEU A 105 5.36 -21.45 15.73
C LEU A 105 4.49 -20.18 15.78
N ILE A 106 3.50 -20.13 16.69
CA ILE A 106 2.68 -18.93 16.91
C ILE A 106 3.48 -17.86 17.65
N VAL A 107 4.17 -18.25 18.73
CA VAL A 107 4.97 -17.31 19.54
C VAL A 107 6.03 -16.62 18.68
N SER A 108 6.75 -17.37 17.84
CA SER A 108 7.77 -16.80 16.96
C SER A 108 7.18 -15.80 15.96
N ARG A 109 5.98 -16.07 15.42
CA ARG A 109 5.29 -15.16 14.50
C ARG A 109 4.96 -13.83 15.16
N ILE A 110 4.39 -13.86 16.37
CA ILE A 110 3.97 -12.65 17.10
C ILE A 110 5.20 -11.82 17.51
N VAL A 111 6.20 -12.48 18.11
CA VAL A 111 7.41 -11.79 18.61
C VAL A 111 8.22 -11.16 17.47
N LEU A 112 8.20 -11.75 16.28
CA LEU A 112 8.96 -11.23 15.12
C LEU A 112 8.23 -10.15 14.33
N ILE A 113 6.96 -9.82 14.63
CA ILE A 113 6.23 -8.74 13.93
C ILE A 113 7.02 -7.42 13.94
N PRO A 114 7.54 -6.92 15.09
CA PRO A 114 8.26 -5.65 15.11
C PRO A 114 9.57 -5.70 14.31
N VAL A 115 10.26 -6.85 14.32
CA VAL A 115 11.50 -7.04 13.57
C VAL A 115 11.24 -7.01 12.07
N ILE A 116 10.23 -7.75 11.61
CA ILE A 116 9.82 -7.78 10.21
C ILE A 116 9.38 -6.39 9.77
N ALA A 117 8.52 -5.72 10.54
CA ALA A 117 8.06 -4.36 10.25
C ALA A 117 9.22 -3.36 10.15
N GLY A 118 10.19 -3.43 11.07
CA GLY A 118 11.38 -2.57 11.05
C GLY A 118 12.24 -2.79 9.79
N ILE A 119 12.51 -4.05 9.44
CA ILE A 119 13.26 -4.38 8.21
C ILE A 119 12.50 -3.89 6.97
N SER A 120 11.19 -4.12 6.91
CA SER A 120 10.35 -3.67 5.79
C SER A 120 10.31 -2.14 5.68
N TYR A 121 10.28 -1.43 6.80
CA TYR A 121 10.30 0.03 6.81
C TYR A 121 11.62 0.57 6.26
N GLU A 122 12.76 0.06 6.75
CA GLU A 122 14.07 0.51 6.27
C GLU A 122 14.29 0.15 4.80
N TYR A 123 13.83 -1.03 4.36
CA TYR A 123 13.85 -1.40 2.94
C TYR A 123 13.03 -0.43 2.10
N LEU A 124 11.80 -0.12 2.50
CA LEU A 124 10.91 0.79 1.76
C LEU A 124 11.50 2.22 1.71
N ARG A 125 12.01 2.70 2.85
CA ARG A 125 12.66 4.00 2.96
C ARG A 125 13.89 4.08 2.08
N TRP A 126 14.71 3.04 2.07
CA TRP A 126 15.88 2.94 1.21
C TRP A 126 15.48 2.89 -0.27
N SER A 127 14.51 2.04 -0.64
CA SER A 127 14.08 1.90 -2.03
C SER A 127 13.50 3.19 -2.59
N ALA A 128 12.68 3.89 -1.80
CA ALA A 128 12.08 5.17 -2.20
C ALA A 128 13.13 6.28 -2.41
N LYS A 129 14.21 6.28 -1.62
CA LYS A 129 15.33 7.24 -1.75
C LYS A 129 16.25 6.95 -2.94
N ASN A 130 16.22 5.75 -3.51
CA ASN A 130 17.17 5.30 -4.52
C ASN A 130 16.49 4.95 -5.85
N LEU A 131 15.29 5.48 -6.12
CA LEU A 131 14.53 5.20 -7.35
C LEU A 131 15.25 5.65 -8.62
N ASP A 132 16.14 6.64 -8.53
CA ASP A 132 16.96 7.11 -9.66
C ASP A 132 17.92 6.02 -10.18
N ASN A 133 18.22 5.01 -9.35
CA ASN A 133 19.02 3.87 -9.77
C ASN A 133 18.15 2.87 -10.56
N PRO A 134 18.48 2.57 -11.84
CA PRO A 134 17.67 1.70 -12.68
C PRO A 134 17.51 0.28 -12.13
N ILE A 135 18.48 -0.22 -11.36
CA ILE A 135 18.40 -1.52 -10.70
C ILE A 135 17.36 -1.49 -9.58
N VAL A 136 17.37 -0.43 -8.77
CA VAL A 136 16.39 -0.25 -7.68
C VAL A 136 15.00 -0.05 -8.25
N ALA A 137 14.85 0.78 -9.28
CA ALA A 137 13.58 0.97 -9.99
C ALA A 137 13.02 -0.35 -10.52
N PHE A 138 13.87 -1.22 -11.09
CA PHE A 138 13.44 -2.53 -11.56
C PHE A 138 12.96 -3.44 -10.41
N ILE A 139 13.66 -3.45 -9.28
CA ILE A 139 13.29 -4.24 -8.09
C ILE A 139 11.98 -3.76 -7.47
N VAL A 140 11.71 -2.46 -7.49
CA VAL A 140 10.49 -1.85 -6.91
C VAL A 140 9.28 -1.99 -7.84
N LYS A 141 9.50 -2.18 -9.15
CA LYS A 141 8.42 -2.28 -10.14
C LYS A 141 7.31 -3.29 -9.81
N PRO A 142 7.58 -4.53 -9.38
CA PRO A 142 6.53 -5.47 -8.98
C PRO A 142 5.67 -4.93 -7.84
N ASN A 143 6.27 -4.18 -6.92
CA ASN A 143 5.58 -3.56 -5.81
C ASN A 143 4.63 -2.45 -6.28
N LEU A 144 5.10 -1.59 -7.19
CA LEU A 144 4.26 -0.56 -7.83
C LEU A 144 3.10 -1.20 -8.62
N MET A 145 3.38 -2.28 -9.35
CA MET A 145 2.35 -3.00 -10.11
C MET A 145 1.25 -3.56 -9.21
N LEU A 146 1.59 -4.05 -8.02
CA LEU A 146 0.62 -4.57 -7.07
C LEU A 146 -0.30 -3.49 -6.51
N GLN A 147 0.09 -2.22 -6.52
CA GLN A 147 -0.78 -1.11 -6.10
C GLN A 147 -2.05 -1.03 -6.95
N HIS A 148 -2.00 -1.44 -8.23
CA HIS A 148 -3.18 -1.51 -9.10
C HIS A 148 -4.23 -2.52 -8.61
N LEU A 149 -3.91 -3.42 -7.67
CA LEU A 149 -4.93 -4.23 -7.01
C LEU A 149 -5.81 -3.41 -6.07
N THR A 150 -5.30 -2.30 -5.54
CA THR A 150 -5.93 -1.48 -4.49
C THR A 150 -6.15 -0.01 -4.87
N THR A 151 -5.88 0.38 -6.12
CA THR A 151 -6.08 1.75 -6.61
C THR A 151 -6.93 1.75 -7.89
N ARG A 152 -7.75 2.79 -8.09
CA ARG A 152 -8.53 3.03 -9.31
C ARG A 152 -8.39 4.50 -9.71
N GLN A 153 -8.56 4.79 -10.99
CA GLN A 153 -8.54 6.18 -11.44
C GLN A 153 -9.67 6.96 -10.75
N PRO A 154 -9.34 8.02 -9.99
CA PRO A 154 -10.34 8.81 -9.28
C PRO A 154 -11.05 9.77 -10.23
N THR A 155 -12.25 10.17 -9.83
CA THR A 155 -12.97 11.31 -10.39
C THR A 155 -12.47 12.62 -9.77
N LEU A 156 -12.81 13.77 -10.37
CA LEU A 156 -12.35 15.08 -9.88
C LEU A 156 -12.86 15.41 -8.48
N ASP A 157 -14.06 14.95 -8.11
CA ASP A 157 -14.61 15.09 -6.76
C ASP A 157 -13.83 14.26 -5.72
N MET A 158 -13.38 13.05 -6.07
CA MET A 158 -12.51 12.26 -5.19
C MET A 158 -11.16 12.94 -4.97
N ILE A 159 -10.61 13.55 -6.03
CA ILE A 159 -9.39 14.34 -5.95
C ILE A 159 -9.59 15.57 -5.06
N GLU A 160 -10.71 16.27 -5.17
CA GLU A 160 -11.03 17.43 -4.33
C GLU A 160 -11.11 17.06 -2.84
N VAL A 161 -11.72 15.91 -2.53
CA VAL A 161 -11.73 15.35 -1.15
C VAL A 161 -10.30 15.06 -0.69
N ALA A 162 -9.48 14.42 -1.54
CA ALA A 162 -8.09 14.10 -1.21
C ALA A 162 -7.26 15.37 -0.95
N ILE A 163 -7.32 16.37 -1.84
CA ILE A 163 -6.68 17.68 -1.69
C ILE A 163 -7.11 18.34 -0.38
N THR A 164 -8.41 18.39 -0.11
CA THR A 164 -8.96 19.03 1.11
C THR A 164 -8.44 18.34 2.37
N SER A 165 -8.47 17.00 2.40
CA SER A 165 -7.95 16.23 3.53
C SER A 165 -6.44 16.42 3.72
N PHE A 166 -5.69 16.47 2.62
CA PHE A 166 -4.24 16.63 2.63
C PHE A 166 -3.84 18.03 3.11
N LYS A 167 -4.52 19.08 2.66
CA LYS A 167 -4.32 20.45 3.16
C LYS A 167 -4.56 20.55 4.67
N HIS A 168 -5.54 19.85 5.22
CA HIS A 168 -5.74 19.82 6.67
C HIS A 168 -4.59 19.13 7.42
N VAL A 169 -3.94 18.13 6.82
CA VAL A 169 -2.71 17.55 7.36
C VAL A 169 -1.60 18.61 7.34
N LEU A 170 -1.39 19.30 6.22
CA LEU A 170 -0.38 20.36 6.10
C LEU A 170 -0.60 21.49 7.12
N LEU A 171 -1.86 21.89 7.34
CA LEU A 171 -2.24 22.87 8.36
C LEU A 171 -1.86 22.38 9.77
N SER A 172 -2.15 21.12 10.08
CA SER A 172 -1.82 20.53 11.39
C SER A 172 -0.32 20.44 11.65
N GLU A 173 0.48 20.31 10.58
CA GLU A 173 1.94 20.33 10.61
C GLU A 173 2.52 21.77 10.58
N GLY A 174 1.67 22.79 10.49
CA GLY A 174 2.07 24.20 10.43
C GLY A 174 2.76 24.60 9.12
N LEU A 175 2.52 23.86 8.04
CA LEU A 175 3.14 24.10 6.72
C LEU A 175 2.34 25.08 5.86
N ILE A 176 1.05 25.23 6.12
CA ILE A 176 0.15 26.18 5.43
C ILE A 176 -0.72 26.90 6.47
N ASP A 177 -1.37 27.99 6.06
CA ASP A 177 -2.31 28.72 6.91
C ASP A 177 -3.76 28.21 6.76
N ALA A 178 -4.64 28.73 7.62
CA ALA A 178 -6.05 28.34 7.65
C ALA A 178 -6.83 28.82 6.42
N GLU A 179 -6.34 29.84 5.72
CA GLU A 179 -6.98 30.37 4.50
C GLU A 179 -6.71 29.42 3.32
N GLU A 180 -5.46 28.96 3.18
CA GLU A 180 -5.06 27.99 2.17
C GLU A 180 -5.71 26.61 2.38
N ALA A 181 -5.96 26.24 3.64
CA ALA A 181 -6.63 25.01 4.04
C ALA A 181 -8.17 25.09 4.01
N ALA A 182 -8.74 26.26 3.70
CA ALA A 182 -10.19 26.45 3.71
C ALA A 182 -10.88 25.48 2.76
N ILE A 183 -11.99 24.90 3.22
CA ILE A 183 -12.81 24.00 2.40
C ILE A 183 -13.47 24.86 1.31
N PRO A 184 -13.27 24.55 0.02
CA PRO A 184 -13.92 25.27 -1.07
C PRO A 184 -15.45 25.20 -0.93
N GLU A 185 -16.15 26.23 -1.41
CA GLU A 185 -17.61 26.12 -1.53
C GLU A 185 -17.95 24.91 -2.41
N PRO A 186 -18.95 24.09 -2.03
CA PRO A 186 -19.31 22.90 -2.78
C PRO A 186 -19.61 23.25 -4.23
N ARG A 187 -18.95 22.59 -5.19
CA ARG A 187 -19.36 22.70 -6.59
C ARG A 187 -20.83 22.25 -6.73
N PRO A 188 -21.70 22.99 -7.42
CA PRO A 188 -23.13 22.65 -7.55
C PRO A 188 -23.38 21.23 -8.08
N GLU A 189 -22.46 20.69 -8.89
CA GLU A 189 -22.53 19.32 -9.43
C GLU A 189 -22.13 18.22 -8.43
N ALA A 190 -21.32 18.52 -7.41
CA ALA A 190 -20.88 17.54 -6.42
C ALA A 190 -21.96 17.21 -5.36
N ALA A 191 -23.02 18.03 -5.27
CA ALA A 191 -24.09 17.88 -4.30
C ALA A 191 -25.01 16.67 -4.58
N TYR A 192 -24.94 16.03 -5.76
CA TYR A 192 -25.80 14.91 -6.09
C TYR A 192 -25.21 14.00 -7.18
N ALA A 193 -24.21 13.18 -6.83
CA ALA A 193 -24.00 11.93 -7.54
C ALA A 193 -24.90 10.88 -6.86
N PRO A 194 -26.06 10.50 -7.43
CA PRO A 194 -26.87 9.44 -6.85
C PRO A 194 -25.99 8.19 -6.73
N ALA A 195 -26.04 7.54 -5.56
CA ALA A 195 -25.50 6.20 -5.41
C ALA A 195 -26.15 5.34 -6.50
N GLY A 196 -25.36 4.90 -7.46
CA GLY A 196 -25.85 4.16 -8.62
C GLY A 196 -26.57 2.88 -8.18
N ASP A 197 -27.66 2.60 -8.89
CA ASP A 197 -28.55 1.45 -8.80
C ASP A 197 -27.85 0.10 -9.01
#